data_AF-U1NJE2-F1
#
_entry.id   AF-U1NJE2-F1
#
_cell.length_a   1.000
_cell.length_b   1.000
_cell.length_c   1.000
_cell.angle_alpha   90.00
_cell.angle_beta   90.00
_cell.angle_gamma   90.00
#
_symmetry.space_group_name_H-M   'P 1'
#
loop_
_entity.id
_entity.type
_entity.pdbx_description
1 polymer ?
#
loop_
_entity_poly.entity_id
_entity_poly.type
_entity_poly.pdbx_seq_one_letter_code
_entity_poly.pdbx_strand_id
1 'polypeptide(L)'
;MKNIHVLIIMELSRRSIILTAASIAAAGAGVTAADSGVEESVEGKSDVQAEQALTVTDVGVSGDTDADFTRVNDDNTSFQTAVELNNGDEVRLSPTIQNNAADKLSVQIKINTSNIIDVAVGHKADPTGGPGTDNDANVNDANADDGAVKTDKGTFVLKIPGGGSSTVLIDAEVDDTADSGAYNIGVVINPLSSDN
;
A
#
# COMPACT_ATOMS: atom_id res chain seq x y z
N MET A 1 1.13 -2.65 -55.94
CA MET A 1 0.07 -3.33 -55.17
C MET A 1 0.72 -3.88 -53.91
N LYS A 2 0.51 -3.24 -52.76
CA LYS A 2 0.98 -3.71 -51.45
C LYS A 2 -0.16 -3.53 -50.46
N ASN A 3 -0.38 -4.61 -49.71
CA ASN A 3 -1.63 -4.92 -49.01
C ASN A 3 -1.88 -3.99 -47.82
N ILE A 4 -3.15 -3.59 -47.73
CA ILE A 4 -3.75 -2.90 -46.59
C ILE A 4 -3.92 -3.95 -45.49
N HIS A 5 -3.19 -3.81 -44.38
CA HIS A 5 -3.53 -4.49 -43.14
C HIS A 5 -4.44 -3.57 -42.32
N VAL A 6 -5.74 -3.81 -42.45
CA VAL A 6 -6.75 -3.32 -41.51
C VAL A 6 -6.53 -4.08 -40.20
N LEU A 7 -6.01 -3.40 -39.18
CA LEU A 7 -6.07 -3.92 -37.81
C LEU A 7 -7.44 -3.53 -37.24
N ILE A 8 -8.30 -4.53 -37.09
CA ILE A 8 -9.61 -4.40 -36.48
C ILE A 8 -9.43 -4.13 -34.98
N ILE A 9 -10.04 -3.04 -34.53
CA ILE A 9 -10.22 -2.63 -33.14
C ILE A 9 -10.97 -3.75 -32.40
N MET A 10 -10.38 -4.31 -31.34
CA MET A 10 -11.12 -5.00 -30.29
C MET A 10 -11.13 -4.10 -29.05
N GLU A 11 -12.05 -3.14 -29.03
CA GLU A 11 -12.56 -2.57 -27.78
C GLU A 11 -13.24 -3.70 -26.99
N LEU A 12 -12.58 -4.21 -25.97
CA LEU A 12 -13.21 -5.05 -24.96
C LEU A 12 -13.65 -4.16 -23.79
N SER A 13 -14.70 -3.36 -24.02
CA SER A 13 -15.63 -3.00 -22.96
C SER A 13 -16.33 -4.28 -22.51
N ARG A 14 -16.02 -4.77 -21.30
CA ARG A 14 -16.76 -5.82 -20.58
C ARG A 14 -16.26 -5.91 -19.13
N ARG A 15 -16.86 -5.08 -18.26
CA ARG A 15 -17.03 -5.40 -16.84
C ARG A 15 -17.52 -6.85 -16.74
N SER A 16 -16.65 -7.76 -16.35
CA SER A 16 -17.00 -9.15 -16.09
C SER A 16 -16.83 -9.36 -14.58
N ILE A 17 -17.87 -8.95 -13.85
CA ILE A 17 -18.01 -9.20 -12.42
C ILE A 17 -18.29 -10.70 -12.29
N ILE A 18 -17.31 -11.49 -11.86
CA ILE A 18 -17.55 -12.87 -11.43
C ILE A 18 -17.89 -12.81 -9.94
N LEU A 19 -19.18 -12.63 -9.66
CA LEU A 19 -19.77 -12.72 -8.33
C LEU A 19 -19.99 -14.21 -8.03
N THR A 20 -19.09 -14.83 -7.26
CA THR A 20 -19.30 -16.21 -6.81
C THR A 20 -20.13 -16.17 -5.53
N ALA A 21 -21.41 -16.50 -5.66
CA ALA A 21 -22.36 -16.60 -4.56
C ALA A 21 -22.02 -17.81 -3.66
N ALA A 22 -21.71 -17.56 -2.40
CA ALA A 22 -21.73 -18.58 -1.36
C ALA A 22 -23.03 -18.43 -0.56
N SER A 23 -23.96 -19.35 -0.78
CA SER A 23 -25.24 -19.45 -0.07
C SER A 23 -25.03 -20.00 1.34
N ILE A 24 -25.23 -19.18 2.37
CA ILE A 24 -25.46 -19.68 3.73
C ILE A 24 -26.98 -19.68 3.95
N ALA A 25 -27.54 -20.88 3.97
CA ALA A 25 -28.89 -21.11 4.46
C ALA A 25 -28.87 -21.01 5.99
N ALA A 26 -29.56 -20.01 6.53
CA ALA A 26 -29.98 -19.99 7.93
C ALA A 26 -31.48 -19.72 7.96
N ALA A 27 -32.25 -20.78 8.21
CA ALA A 27 -33.67 -20.70 8.48
C ALA A 27 -33.89 -20.07 9.87
N GLY A 28 -34.69 -19.02 9.94
CA GLY A 28 -35.11 -18.40 11.20
C GLY A 28 -36.35 -17.56 10.95
N ALA A 29 -37.50 -18.06 11.41
CA ALA A 29 -38.81 -17.42 11.28
C ALA A 29 -38.94 -16.19 12.20
N GLY A 30 -39.58 -15.14 11.71
CA GLY A 30 -40.04 -13.99 12.49
C GLY A 30 -40.75 -12.95 11.61
N VAL A 31 -42.00 -12.66 11.93
CA VAL A 31 -42.98 -11.94 11.09
C VAL A 31 -43.04 -10.44 11.46
N THR A 32 -43.00 -9.59 10.42
CA THR A 32 -43.64 -8.28 10.21
C THR A 32 -43.47 -7.13 11.21
N ALA A 33 -42.85 -6.04 10.74
CA ALA A 33 -43.45 -4.70 10.75
C ALA A 33 -42.89 -3.89 9.57
N ALA A 34 -43.75 -3.53 8.63
CA ALA A 34 -43.47 -2.49 7.65
C ALA A 34 -43.61 -1.15 8.38
N ASP A 35 -42.52 -0.39 8.48
CA ASP A 35 -42.59 1.05 8.68
C ASP A 35 -41.82 1.73 7.55
N SER A 36 -42.54 2.60 6.86
CA SER A 36 -42.10 3.36 5.72
C SER A 36 -41.18 4.48 6.17
N GLY A 37 -39.88 4.19 6.20
CA GLY A 37 -38.82 5.20 6.23
C GLY A 37 -37.77 4.79 5.21
N VAL A 38 -37.80 5.39 4.03
CA VAL A 38 -36.68 5.33 3.07
C VAL A 38 -35.57 6.19 3.65
N GLU A 39 -34.83 5.63 4.60
CA GLU A 39 -33.46 6.03 4.87
C GLU A 39 -32.63 5.26 3.85
N GLU A 40 -32.22 5.95 2.78
CA GLU A 40 -31.27 5.43 1.82
C GLU A 40 -30.00 5.03 2.58
N SER A 41 -29.79 3.73 2.76
CA SER A 41 -28.56 3.18 3.30
C SER A 41 -27.42 3.56 2.35
N VAL A 42 -26.66 4.59 2.70
CA VAL A 42 -25.42 5.03 2.04
C VAL A 42 -24.23 4.23 2.58
N GLU A 43 -24.41 2.94 2.88
CA GLU A 43 -23.37 2.12 3.49
C GLU A 43 -22.40 1.50 2.46
N GLY A 44 -22.59 1.78 1.16
CA GLY A 44 -21.81 1.16 0.08
C GLY A 44 -21.10 2.10 -0.89
N LYS A 45 -21.11 3.42 -0.67
CA LYS A 45 -20.50 4.40 -1.60
C LYS A 45 -19.18 5.01 -1.14
N SER A 46 -18.91 5.03 0.16
CA SER A 46 -17.69 5.66 0.69
C SER A 46 -16.44 4.82 0.42
N ASP A 47 -16.55 3.50 0.48
CA ASP A 47 -15.37 2.61 0.48
C ASP A 47 -14.80 2.39 -0.93
N VAL A 48 -15.67 2.22 -1.94
CA VAL A 48 -15.26 2.05 -3.34
C VAL A 48 -14.53 3.28 -3.89
N GLN A 49 -14.80 4.48 -3.34
CA GLN A 49 -14.11 5.70 -3.75
C GLN A 49 -12.69 5.77 -3.21
N ALA A 50 -12.43 5.26 -2.00
CA ALA A 50 -11.09 5.25 -1.41
C ALA A 50 -10.16 4.29 -2.15
N GLU A 51 -10.65 3.11 -2.56
CA GLU A 51 -9.91 2.13 -3.35
C GLU A 51 -9.52 2.63 -4.75
N GLN A 52 -10.35 3.48 -5.38
CA GLN A 52 -10.03 4.09 -6.67
C GLN A 52 -9.15 5.34 -6.58
N ALA A 53 -9.00 5.90 -5.38
CA ALA A 53 -8.25 7.12 -5.19
C ALA A 53 -6.76 6.87 -5.06
N LEU A 54 -6.33 5.69 -4.61
CA LEU A 54 -4.93 5.41 -4.31
C LEU A 54 -4.25 4.60 -5.43
N THR A 55 -3.06 5.01 -5.85
CA THR A 55 -2.30 4.29 -6.88
C THR A 55 -0.80 4.40 -6.62
N VAL A 56 -0.10 3.27 -6.58
CA VAL A 56 1.37 3.22 -6.63
C VAL A 56 1.80 3.41 -8.07
N THR A 57 2.61 4.42 -8.33
CA THR A 57 2.98 4.84 -9.69
C THR A 57 4.42 4.51 -10.06
N ASP A 58 5.31 4.51 -9.07
CA ASP A 58 6.73 4.23 -9.22
C ASP A 58 7.30 3.78 -7.88
N VAL A 59 8.43 3.09 -7.90
CA VAL A 59 9.14 2.67 -6.69
C VAL A 59 10.64 2.87 -6.91
N GLY A 60 11.21 3.84 -6.21
CA GLY A 60 12.66 4.00 -6.16
C GLY A 60 13.28 3.04 -5.14
N VAL A 61 14.48 2.53 -5.45
CA VAL A 61 15.33 1.80 -4.51
C VAL A 61 16.66 2.56 -4.40
N SER A 62 17.16 2.74 -3.19
CA SER A 62 18.44 3.40 -2.91
C SER A 62 19.06 2.85 -1.63
N GLY A 63 20.36 2.97 -1.45
CA GLY A 63 21.08 2.46 -0.28
C GLY A 63 22.22 1.53 -0.70
N ASP A 64 22.70 0.74 0.25
CA ASP A 64 23.81 -0.19 0.07
C ASP A 64 23.26 -1.53 -0.43
N THR A 65 22.98 -1.60 -1.73
CA THR A 65 22.54 -2.84 -2.39
C THR A 65 23.34 -3.12 -3.65
N ASP A 66 23.72 -4.37 -3.83
CA ASP A 66 24.49 -4.84 -4.98
C ASP A 66 23.59 -5.13 -6.20
N ALA A 67 22.33 -5.45 -5.94
CA ALA A 67 21.32 -5.73 -6.95
C ALA A 67 19.93 -5.52 -6.40
N ASP A 68 19.09 -4.83 -7.16
CA ASP A 68 17.67 -4.65 -6.87
C ASP A 68 16.78 -5.09 -8.04
N PHE A 69 15.59 -5.58 -7.71
CA PHE A 69 14.52 -5.83 -8.65
C PHE A 69 13.22 -5.36 -8.03
N THR A 70 12.49 -4.48 -8.72
CA THR A 70 11.19 -3.99 -8.25
C THR A 70 10.09 -4.22 -9.27
N ARG A 71 8.92 -4.64 -8.79
CA ARG A 71 7.69 -4.76 -9.59
C ARG A 71 6.49 -4.22 -8.83
N VAL A 72 5.75 -3.30 -9.45
CA VAL A 72 4.40 -2.91 -9.02
C VAL A 72 3.39 -3.94 -9.55
N ASN A 73 2.42 -4.33 -8.71
CA ASN A 73 1.38 -5.28 -9.07
C ASN A 73 0.36 -4.66 -10.05
N ASP A 74 -0.37 -5.51 -10.77
CA ASP A 74 -1.27 -5.09 -11.85
C ASP A 74 -2.44 -4.19 -11.37
N ASP A 75 -2.75 -4.22 -10.07
CA ASP A 75 -3.77 -3.38 -9.42
C ASP A 75 -3.22 -2.06 -8.86
N ASN A 76 -1.91 -1.83 -8.94
CA ASN A 76 -1.20 -0.67 -8.40
C ASN A 76 -1.44 -0.40 -6.91
N THR A 77 -1.81 -1.43 -6.12
CA THR A 77 -1.99 -1.31 -4.66
C THR A 77 -0.83 -1.93 -3.87
N SER A 78 0.03 -2.66 -4.56
CA SER A 78 1.14 -3.39 -3.93
C SER A 78 2.36 -3.41 -4.85
N PHE A 79 3.52 -3.62 -4.27
CA PHE A 79 4.75 -3.86 -5.00
C PHE A 79 5.62 -4.88 -4.27
N GLN A 80 6.53 -5.49 -5.01
CA GLN A 80 7.51 -6.43 -4.52
C GLN A 80 8.89 -5.91 -4.90
N THR A 81 9.81 -5.98 -3.96
CA THR A 81 11.23 -5.75 -4.23
C THR A 81 12.05 -6.95 -3.75
N ALA A 82 13.09 -7.27 -4.50
CA ALA A 82 14.14 -8.19 -4.10
C ALA A 82 15.46 -7.44 -4.12
N VAL A 83 16.21 -7.53 -3.02
CA VAL A 83 17.47 -6.82 -2.82
C VAL A 83 18.53 -7.79 -2.30
N GLU A 84 19.76 -7.64 -2.77
CA GLU A 84 20.93 -8.28 -2.15
C GLU A 84 21.53 -7.32 -1.13
N LEU A 85 21.62 -7.78 0.12
CA LEU A 85 22.08 -7.00 1.27
C LEU A 85 23.08 -7.82 2.09
N ASN A 86 24.09 -7.13 2.61
CA ASN A 86 24.99 -7.65 3.62
C ASN A 86 24.50 -7.30 5.03
N ASN A 87 25.23 -7.85 5.99
CA ASN A 87 25.03 -7.64 7.40
C ASN A 87 25.18 -6.16 7.80
N GLY A 88 24.11 -5.56 8.34
CA GLY A 88 24.06 -4.14 8.68
C GLY A 88 23.87 -3.19 7.49
N ASP A 89 23.62 -3.70 6.27
CA ASP A 89 23.27 -2.85 5.14
C ASP A 89 21.82 -2.34 5.28
N GLU A 90 21.61 -1.08 4.90
CA GLU A 90 20.30 -0.44 4.85
C GLU A 90 19.89 -0.17 3.40
N VAL A 91 18.63 -0.46 3.09
CA VAL A 91 17.99 -0.08 1.83
C VAL A 91 16.73 0.75 2.08
N ARG A 92 16.57 1.79 1.28
CA ARG A 92 15.41 2.68 1.26
C ARG A 92 14.59 2.43 0.00
N LEU A 93 13.32 2.08 0.22
CA LEU A 93 12.29 2.00 -0.83
C LEU A 93 11.47 3.28 -0.80
N SER A 94 11.27 3.90 -1.96
CA SER A 94 10.58 5.18 -2.10
C SER A 94 9.39 5.08 -3.06
N PRO A 95 8.31 4.34 -2.71
CA PRO A 95 7.12 4.28 -3.53
C PRO A 95 6.46 5.65 -3.67
N THR A 96 6.13 6.02 -4.90
CA THR A 96 5.33 7.20 -5.24
C THR A 96 3.86 6.82 -5.29
N ILE A 97 3.09 7.35 -4.34
CA ILE A 97 1.66 7.12 -4.17
C ILE A 97 0.89 8.34 -4.63
N GLN A 98 -0.02 8.14 -5.59
CA GLN A 98 -0.97 9.15 -6.03
C GLN A 98 -2.27 8.98 -5.25
N ASN A 99 -2.74 10.06 -4.63
CA ASN A 99 -4.08 10.16 -4.04
C ASN A 99 -4.94 11.10 -4.91
N ASN A 100 -5.87 10.52 -5.65
CA ASN A 100 -6.80 11.22 -6.54
C ASN A 100 -8.05 11.76 -5.82
N ALA A 101 -8.26 11.42 -4.54
CA ALA A 101 -9.30 12.06 -3.74
C ALA A 101 -8.91 13.52 -3.44
N ALA A 102 -9.89 14.40 -3.25
CA ALA A 102 -9.64 15.77 -2.83
C ALA A 102 -9.10 15.83 -1.39
N ASP A 103 -9.54 14.90 -0.55
CA ASP A 103 -9.24 14.85 0.87
C ASP A 103 -8.03 13.95 1.18
N LYS A 104 -7.49 14.11 2.39
CA LYS A 104 -6.43 13.23 2.90
C LYS A 104 -7.00 11.82 3.08
N LEU A 105 -6.23 10.82 2.69
CA LEU A 105 -6.56 9.41 2.95
C LEU A 105 -5.62 8.84 3.98
N SER A 106 -6.19 8.19 5.00
CA SER A 106 -5.41 7.29 5.85
C SER A 106 -5.08 6.05 5.03
N VAL A 107 -3.85 5.57 5.06
CA VAL A 107 -3.42 4.37 4.35
C VAL A 107 -2.74 3.42 5.32
N GLN A 108 -3.03 2.14 5.19
CA GLN A 108 -2.35 1.06 5.87
C GLN A 108 -1.30 0.47 4.95
N ILE A 109 -0.05 0.47 5.42
CA ILE A 109 1.08 -0.17 4.75
C ILE A 109 1.40 -1.45 5.51
N LYS A 110 1.30 -2.59 4.82
CA LYS A 110 1.71 -3.90 5.31
C LYS A 110 2.96 -4.35 4.60
N ILE A 111 3.97 -4.73 5.36
CA ILE A 111 5.28 -5.13 4.90
C ILE A 111 5.53 -6.57 5.35
N ASN A 112 5.74 -7.44 4.37
CA ASN A 112 6.09 -8.83 4.58
C ASN A 112 7.56 -9.03 4.21
N THR A 113 8.37 -9.30 5.21
CA THR A 113 9.82 -9.53 5.10
C THR A 113 10.28 -10.59 6.10
N SER A 114 11.54 -11.01 6.00
CA SER A 114 12.16 -11.91 6.98
C SER A 114 12.22 -11.25 8.37
N ASN A 115 12.26 -12.06 9.42
CA ASN A 115 12.34 -11.54 10.80
C ASN A 115 13.71 -10.97 11.18
N ILE A 116 14.71 -11.10 10.30
CA ILE A 116 16.03 -10.50 10.43
C ILE A 116 16.13 -9.15 9.72
N ILE A 117 15.02 -8.68 9.13
CA ILE A 117 14.95 -7.36 8.52
C ILE A 117 14.07 -6.49 9.40
N ASP A 118 14.66 -5.42 9.91
CA ASP A 118 13.97 -4.38 10.63
C ASP A 118 13.49 -3.31 9.64
N VAL A 119 12.30 -2.75 9.91
CA VAL A 119 11.60 -1.88 8.97
C VAL A 119 10.98 -0.69 9.65
N ALA A 120 11.16 0.48 9.04
CA ALA A 120 10.45 1.70 9.37
C ALA A 120 9.78 2.31 8.14
N VAL A 121 8.76 3.11 8.38
CA VAL A 121 7.94 3.73 7.32
C VAL A 121 7.71 5.20 7.65
N GLY A 122 7.83 6.05 6.63
CA GLY A 122 7.80 7.50 6.74
C GLY A 122 7.21 8.20 5.52
N HIS A 123 7.16 9.54 5.56
CA HIS A 123 6.67 10.37 4.45
C HIS A 123 7.62 11.53 4.17
N LYS A 124 7.94 11.75 2.89
CA LYS A 124 8.94 12.75 2.47
C LYS A 124 8.54 14.22 2.72
N ALA A 125 7.31 14.52 3.17
CA ALA A 125 6.75 15.88 3.12
C ALA A 125 6.32 16.54 4.43
N ASP A 126 6.86 16.19 5.61
CA ASP A 126 6.72 17.05 6.79
C ASP A 126 7.99 17.86 7.10
N PRO A 127 8.11 19.11 6.58
CA PRO A 127 9.17 20.04 6.97
C PRO A 127 8.87 20.81 8.29
N THR A 128 7.88 20.41 9.10
CA THR A 128 7.48 21.15 10.33
C THR A 128 7.65 20.40 11.66
N GLY A 129 8.02 19.12 11.66
CA GLY A 129 8.58 18.43 12.83
C GLY A 129 10.08 18.31 12.65
N GLY A 130 10.89 18.65 13.67
CA GLY A 130 12.35 18.44 13.62
C GLY A 130 12.71 16.95 13.54
N PRO A 131 13.98 16.55 13.74
CA PRO A 131 14.33 15.13 13.83
C PRO A 131 13.52 14.49 14.98
N GLY A 132 12.41 13.84 14.63
CA GLY A 132 11.53 13.19 15.58
C GLY A 132 12.21 11.96 16.13
N THR A 133 11.94 11.75 17.41
CA THR A 133 12.38 10.62 18.19
C THR A 133 12.14 9.32 17.44
N ASP A 134 13.23 8.64 17.10
CA ASP A 134 13.41 7.21 17.32
C ASP A 134 12.07 6.50 17.61
N ASN A 135 11.43 6.00 16.56
CA ASN A 135 10.16 5.24 16.64
C ASN A 135 10.42 3.75 16.86
N ASP A 136 11.56 3.50 17.46
CA ASP A 136 12.31 2.29 17.62
C ASP A 136 12.64 2.22 19.13
N ALA A 137 12.90 1.03 19.66
CA ALA A 137 13.21 0.87 21.08
C ALA A 137 14.58 0.20 21.28
N ASN A 138 15.46 0.34 20.30
CA ASN A 138 16.53 -0.58 19.98
C ASN A 138 17.57 0.06 19.04
N VAL A 139 18.84 0.02 19.42
CA VAL A 139 19.99 0.52 18.64
C VAL A 139 20.23 -0.14 17.25
N ASN A 140 19.27 -0.91 16.72
CA ASN A 140 19.30 -1.68 15.47
C ASN A 140 18.09 -1.41 14.53
N ASP A 141 17.32 -0.32 14.65
CA ASP A 141 16.16 -0.14 13.76
C ASP A 141 16.35 0.91 12.64
N ALA A 142 15.75 0.58 11.50
CA ALA A 142 15.65 1.42 10.32
C ALA A 142 15.03 2.80 10.66
N ASN A 143 15.59 3.89 10.13
CA ASN A 143 15.19 5.26 10.46
C ASN A 143 14.40 5.92 9.32
N ALA A 144 13.08 5.73 9.30
CA ALA A 144 12.21 6.46 8.37
C ALA A 144 11.78 7.82 8.94
N ASP A 145 11.74 8.85 8.08
CA ASP A 145 11.25 10.20 8.40
C ASP A 145 9.84 10.15 9.05
N ASP A 146 9.58 11.01 10.03
CA ASP A 146 8.32 11.05 10.79
C ASP A 146 7.04 10.97 9.90
N GLY A 147 6.05 10.18 10.33
CA GLY A 147 4.69 10.29 9.78
C GLY A 147 3.82 9.03 9.83
N ALA A 148 4.41 7.84 9.97
CA ALA A 148 3.64 6.60 10.09
C ALA A 148 3.58 6.08 11.54
N VAL A 149 2.40 5.63 11.94
CA VAL A 149 2.14 4.97 13.22
C VAL A 149 2.26 3.46 13.02
N LYS A 150 3.20 2.81 13.71
CA LYS A 150 3.31 1.33 13.74
C LYS A 150 2.16 0.77 14.58
N THR A 151 1.28 -0.01 13.96
CA THR A 151 0.10 -0.59 14.63
C THR A 151 0.27 -2.06 14.96
N ASP A 152 1.13 -2.77 14.23
CA ASP A 152 1.48 -4.17 14.44
C ASP A 152 2.85 -4.46 13.79
N LYS A 153 3.39 -5.68 13.95
CA LYS A 153 4.60 -6.12 13.24
C LYS A 153 4.41 -5.96 11.73
N GLY A 154 5.29 -5.17 11.11
CA GLY A 154 5.24 -4.88 9.67
C GLY A 154 3.98 -4.14 9.22
N THR A 155 3.19 -3.55 10.13
CA THR A 155 1.97 -2.80 9.75
C THR A 155 2.05 -1.37 10.26
N PHE A 156 1.88 -0.44 9.34
CA PHE A 156 2.01 1.00 9.57
C PHE A 156 0.79 1.73 9.03
N VAL A 157 0.44 2.86 9.64
CA VAL A 157 -0.65 3.73 9.17
C VAL A 157 -0.14 5.16 9.05
N LEU A 158 -0.35 5.80 7.90
CA LEU A 158 -0.01 7.21 7.68
C LEU A 158 -1.10 7.91 6.86
N LYS A 159 -1.05 9.24 6.80
CA LYS A 159 -1.99 10.04 6.00
C LYS A 159 -1.32 10.55 4.72
N ILE A 160 -1.95 10.29 3.58
CA ILE A 160 -1.53 10.77 2.26
C ILE A 160 -2.35 12.01 1.90
N PRO A 161 -1.72 13.15 1.54
CA PRO A 161 -2.43 14.36 1.10
C PRO A 161 -3.29 14.08 -0.13
N GLY A 162 -4.45 14.73 -0.21
CA GLY A 162 -5.35 14.66 -1.37
C GLY A 162 -4.86 15.47 -2.57
N GLY A 163 -5.35 15.11 -3.76
CA GLY A 163 -5.20 15.86 -4.99
C GLY A 163 -3.78 15.84 -5.57
N GLY A 164 -2.96 14.86 -5.19
CA GLY A 164 -1.54 14.89 -5.55
C GLY A 164 -0.77 13.59 -5.31
N SER A 165 0.50 13.66 -5.68
CA SER A 165 1.48 12.60 -5.50
C SER A 165 2.23 12.80 -4.20
N SER A 166 2.62 11.69 -3.57
CA SER A 166 3.39 11.64 -2.33
C SER A 166 4.42 10.53 -2.39
N THR A 167 5.60 10.77 -1.82
CA THR A 167 6.61 9.74 -1.66
C THR A 167 6.56 9.22 -0.23
N VAL A 168 6.29 7.93 -0.10
CA VAL A 168 6.48 7.19 1.15
C VAL A 168 7.90 6.66 1.19
N LEU A 169 8.52 6.69 2.37
CA LEU A 169 9.85 6.15 2.60
C LEU A 169 9.68 4.86 3.41
N ILE A 170 10.34 3.79 3.00
CA ILE A 170 10.36 2.52 3.70
C ILE A 170 11.82 2.12 3.82
N ASP A 171 12.34 2.19 5.03
CA ASP A 171 13.72 1.83 5.33
C ASP A 171 13.74 0.41 5.86
N ALA A 172 14.62 -0.41 5.31
CA ALA A 172 14.78 -1.81 5.63
C ALA A 172 16.26 -2.09 5.90
N GLU A 173 16.56 -2.58 7.09
CA GLU A 173 17.91 -2.88 7.56
C GLU A 173 18.01 -4.38 7.88
N VAL A 174 19.12 -5.00 7.48
CA VAL A 174 19.43 -6.39 7.84
C VAL A 174 20.18 -6.39 9.18
N ASP A 175 19.64 -7.12 10.16
CA ASP A 175 20.21 -7.34 11.50
C ASP A 175 21.72 -7.65 11.39
N ASP A 176 22.53 -7.00 12.25
CA ASP A 176 23.99 -7.10 12.31
C ASP A 176 24.54 -8.51 12.69
N THR A 177 23.64 -9.46 12.92
CA THR A 177 23.95 -10.88 13.14
C THR A 177 23.53 -11.79 11.99
N ALA A 178 22.91 -11.26 10.93
CA ALA A 178 22.42 -12.04 9.80
C ALA A 178 23.51 -12.36 8.76
N ASP A 179 23.33 -13.47 8.04
CA ASP A 179 24.17 -13.81 6.90
C ASP A 179 23.86 -12.89 5.70
N SER A 180 24.84 -12.56 4.87
CA SER A 180 24.58 -11.89 3.59
C SER A 180 23.68 -12.74 2.69
N GLY A 181 22.79 -12.10 1.93
CA GLY A 181 21.92 -12.83 1.01
C GLY A 181 20.93 -11.98 0.24
N ALA A 182 20.10 -12.67 -0.55
CA ALA A 182 18.99 -12.07 -1.27
C ALA A 182 17.71 -12.12 -0.44
N TYR A 183 17.08 -10.96 -0.27
CA TYR A 183 15.90 -10.77 0.55
C TYR A 183 14.72 -10.27 -0.27
N ASN A 184 13.54 -10.81 0.01
CA ASN A 184 12.29 -10.36 -0.60
C ASN A 184 11.51 -9.50 0.38
N ILE A 185 11.11 -8.31 -0.06
CA ILE A 185 10.28 -7.38 0.69
C ILE A 185 9.00 -7.17 -0.11
N GLY A 186 7.87 -7.65 0.43
CA GLY A 186 6.54 -7.45 -0.15
C GLY A 186 5.82 -6.31 0.55
N VAL A 187 5.30 -5.34 -0.19
CA VAL A 187 4.58 -4.19 0.36
C VAL A 187 3.17 -4.12 -0.22
N VAL A 188 2.18 -4.00 0.67
CA VAL A 188 0.77 -3.79 0.33
C VAL A 188 0.32 -2.47 0.92
N ILE A 189 -0.34 -1.64 0.12
CA ILE A 189 -0.83 -0.32 0.50
C ILE A 189 -2.35 -0.31 0.33
N ASN A 190 -3.06 -0.33 1.46
CA ASN A 190 -4.52 -0.32 1.48
C ASN A 190 -5.00 1.07 1.91
N PRO A 191 -5.92 1.70 1.18
CA PRO A 191 -6.62 2.84 1.73
C PRO A 191 -7.43 2.41 2.94
N LEU A 192 -7.39 3.22 3.98
CA LEU A 192 -8.36 3.23 5.06
C LEU A 192 -9.36 4.34 4.73
N SER A 193 -10.62 4.17 5.14
CA SER A 193 -11.67 5.18 4.94
C SER A 193 -11.15 6.60 5.23
N SER A 194 -11.59 7.57 4.43
CA SER A 194 -11.40 8.98 4.77
C SER A 194 -12.13 9.25 6.08
N ASP A 195 -11.39 9.54 7.15
CA ASP A 195 -11.99 10.18 8.32
C ASP A 195 -12.40 11.60 7.87
N ASN A 196 -13.69 11.80 7.64
CA ASN A 196 -14.27 13.14 7.46
C ASN A 196 -14.20 13.94 8.76
#